data_AF-A0A9D1IMV2-F1
#
_entry.id   AF-A0A9D1IMV2-F1
#
_cell.length_a   1.000
_cell.length_b   1.000
_cell.length_c   1.000
_cell.angle_alpha   90.00
_cell.angle_beta   90.00
_cell.angle_gamma   90.00
#
_symmetry.space_group_name_H-M   'P 1'
#
loop_
_entity.id
_entity.type
_entity.pdbx_description
1 polymer ?
#
loop_
_entity_poly.entity_id
_entity_poly.type
_entity_poly.pdbx_seq_one_letter_code
_entity_poly.pdbx_strand_id
1 'polypeptide(L)'
;MSTLSYSLHLGSDKNRKPSSRNMAKSNASGSTSLSNNAIQNARGLSRVDKHNYRKYDNNTELIEIIRGTSSLYDDVKKLYEEEFKEAVDEYNSRQTRDDRKITDYFKKISDNSKNDLACEIIIELG
;
A
#
# COMPACT_ATOMS: atom_id res chain seq x y z
N MET A 1 -30.48 -7.63 -11.66
CA MET A 1 -29.15 -7.15 -12.09
C MET A 1 -28.27 -8.37 -12.30
N SER A 2 -27.73 -8.58 -13.50
CA SER A 2 -26.73 -9.62 -13.74
C SER A 2 -25.38 -9.15 -13.21
N THR A 3 -24.81 -9.84 -12.25
CA THR A 3 -23.45 -9.58 -11.76
C THR A 3 -22.43 -10.24 -12.67
N LEU A 4 -21.51 -9.45 -13.24
CA LEU A 4 -20.36 -10.00 -13.93
C LEU A 4 -19.39 -10.56 -12.89
N SER A 5 -18.96 -11.81 -13.03
CA SER A 5 -17.90 -12.36 -12.18
C SER A 5 -16.56 -11.73 -12.56
N TYR A 6 -15.78 -11.34 -11.55
CA TYR A 6 -14.42 -10.85 -11.72
C TYR A 6 -13.49 -11.51 -10.70
N SER A 7 -12.22 -11.67 -11.07
CA SER A 7 -11.16 -12.08 -10.16
C SER A 7 -9.92 -11.23 -10.42
N LEU A 8 -9.21 -10.89 -9.34
CA LEU A 8 -7.98 -10.09 -9.38
C LEU A 8 -6.83 -10.96 -8.89
N HIS A 9 -5.79 -11.09 -9.70
CA HIS A 9 -4.56 -11.77 -9.31
C HIS A 9 -3.42 -10.78 -9.16
N LEU A 10 -2.92 -10.63 -7.93
CA LEU A 10 -1.77 -9.78 -7.61
C LEU A 10 -0.51 -10.64 -7.63
N GLY A 11 0.28 -10.52 -8.70
CA GLY A 11 1.58 -11.18 -8.81
C GLY A 11 2.65 -10.53 -7.92
N SER A 12 3.76 -11.24 -7.67
CA SER A 12 4.85 -10.70 -6.85
C SER A 12 5.49 -9.46 -7.47
N ASP A 13 5.90 -8.51 -6.62
CA ASP A 13 6.64 -7.31 -7.02
C ASP A 13 7.93 -7.70 -7.79
N LYS A 14 7.92 -7.43 -9.09
CA LYS A 14 9.05 -7.74 -9.97
C LYS A 14 10.25 -6.88 -9.63
N ASN A 15 10.07 -5.67 -9.09
CA ASN A 15 11.19 -4.78 -8.72
C ASN A 15 11.97 -5.29 -7.49
N ARG A 16 11.39 -6.18 -6.68
CA ARG A 16 12.09 -6.85 -5.57
C ARG A 16 12.99 -8.01 -5.99
N LYS A 17 12.90 -8.50 -7.23
CA LYS A 17 13.69 -9.64 -7.69
C LYS A 17 15.18 -9.26 -7.92
N PRO A 18 16.13 -10.16 -7.60
CA PRO A 18 17.56 -9.94 -7.89
C PRO A 18 17.83 -9.66 -9.37
N SER A 19 17.07 -10.29 -10.28
CA SER A 19 17.13 -10.05 -11.72
C SER A 19 16.90 -8.58 -12.07
N SER A 20 15.93 -7.93 -11.43
CA SER A 20 15.57 -6.54 -11.69
C SER A 20 16.66 -5.57 -11.22
N ARG A 21 17.27 -5.86 -10.06
CA ARG A 21 18.46 -5.13 -9.57
C ARG A 21 19.66 -5.28 -10.51
N ASN A 22 19.85 -6.47 -11.10
CA ASN A 22 20.91 -6.68 -12.07
C ASN A 22 20.66 -5.92 -13.38
N MET A 23 19.41 -5.86 -13.84
CA MET A 23 19.04 -5.07 -15.01
C MET A 23 19.16 -3.55 -14.79
N ALA A 24 18.95 -3.06 -13.56
CA ALA A 24 19.15 -1.65 -13.21
C ALA A 24 20.62 -1.21 -13.37
N LYS A 25 21.58 -2.09 -13.09
CA LYS A 25 23.02 -1.82 -13.23
C LYS A 25 23.45 -1.63 -14.70
N SER A 26 22.74 -2.25 -15.63
CA SER A 26 23.00 -2.13 -17.08
C SER A 26 22.17 -1.04 -17.76
N ASN A 27 21.17 -0.47 -17.09
CA ASN A 27 20.39 0.63 -17.64
C ASN A 27 21.16 1.95 -17.49
N ALA A 28 21.22 2.75 -18.56
CA ALA A 28 21.81 4.09 -18.54
C ALA A 28 21.20 5.02 -17.49
N SER A 29 19.91 4.83 -17.12
CA SER A 29 19.27 5.59 -16.03
C SER A 29 19.62 5.10 -14.62
N GLY A 30 20.30 3.95 -14.49
CA GLY A 30 20.55 3.28 -13.20
C GLY A 30 19.31 2.70 -12.51
N SER A 31 18.13 2.75 -13.16
CA SER A 31 16.86 2.25 -12.63
C SER A 31 16.23 1.21 -13.56
N THR A 32 15.47 0.27 -13.02
CA THR A 32 14.49 -0.51 -13.79
C THR A 32 13.14 -0.29 -13.15
N SER A 33 12.26 0.41 -13.86
CA SER A 33 10.86 0.56 -13.46
C SER A 33 10.07 -0.53 -14.18
N LEU A 34 10.11 -1.76 -13.66
CA LEU A 34 9.07 -2.73 -14.04
C LEU A 34 7.75 -2.27 -13.41
N SER A 35 6.62 -2.68 -13.98
CA SER A 35 5.32 -2.39 -13.38
C SER A 35 5.31 -2.85 -11.92
N ASN A 36 5.11 -1.89 -11.01
CA ASN A 36 5.00 -2.14 -9.59
C ASN A 36 3.82 -1.38 -9.06
N ASN A 37 2.80 -2.16 -8.71
CA ASN A 37 1.56 -1.66 -8.16
C ASN A 37 1.59 -1.67 -6.63
N ALA A 38 2.70 -2.11 -6.02
CA ALA A 38 2.85 -2.15 -4.57
C ALA A 38 3.25 -0.79 -4.00
N ILE A 39 2.57 -0.43 -2.91
CA ILE A 39 2.86 0.70 -2.04
C ILE A 39 3.57 0.12 -0.83
N GLN A 40 4.89 0.31 -0.73
CA GLN A 40 5.69 -0.43 0.24
C GLN A 40 5.55 0.07 1.68
N ASN A 41 5.30 1.37 1.87
CA ASN A 41 5.33 2.00 3.19
C ASN A 41 4.46 3.27 3.24
N ALA A 42 4.34 3.83 4.44
CA ALA A 42 3.55 5.02 4.71
C ALA A 42 3.96 6.22 3.85
N ARG A 43 5.24 6.36 3.51
CA ARG A 43 5.72 7.44 2.64
C ARG A 43 5.23 7.25 1.20
N GLY A 44 5.24 6.02 0.70
CA GLY A 44 4.64 5.67 -0.58
C GLY A 44 3.14 5.97 -0.60
N LEU A 45 2.43 5.54 0.44
CA LEU A 45 0.99 5.76 0.59
C LEU A 45 0.65 7.25 0.60
N SER A 46 1.42 8.08 1.32
CA SER A 46 1.23 9.53 1.36
C SER A 46 1.43 10.20 0.00
N ARG A 47 2.32 9.68 -0.85
CA ARG A 47 2.50 10.20 -2.22
C ARG A 47 1.31 9.84 -3.11
N VAL A 48 0.86 8.59 -3.03
CA VAL A 48 -0.32 8.10 -3.78
C VAL A 48 -1.55 8.90 -3.37
N ASP A 49 -1.80 9.06 -2.07
CA ASP A 49 -2.91 9.87 -1.53
C ASP A 49 -2.93 11.30 -2.11
N LYS A 50 -1.78 11.99 -2.13
CA LYS A 50 -1.70 13.35 -2.65
C LYS A 50 -1.86 13.43 -4.17
N HIS A 51 -1.31 12.46 -4.89
CA HIS A 51 -1.37 12.40 -6.34
C HIS A 51 -2.79 12.07 -6.82
N ASN A 52 -3.38 10.98 -6.31
CA ASN A 52 -4.67 10.48 -6.76
C ASN A 52 -5.81 11.46 -6.47
N TYR A 53 -5.73 12.16 -5.34
CA TYR A 53 -6.71 13.20 -4.99
C TYR A 53 -6.31 14.60 -5.47
N ARG A 54 -5.31 14.76 -6.35
CA ARG A 54 -4.94 16.06 -6.94
C ARG A 54 -4.70 17.16 -5.89
N LYS A 55 -4.07 16.79 -4.76
CA LYS A 55 -3.79 17.71 -3.63
C LYS A 55 -2.62 18.66 -3.91
N TYR A 56 -1.82 18.40 -4.94
CA TYR A 56 -0.69 19.27 -5.31
C TYR A 56 -1.11 20.43 -6.22
N ASP A 57 -2.01 20.15 -7.16
CA ASP A 57 -2.53 21.09 -8.15
C ASP A 57 -3.87 21.72 -7.72
N ASN A 58 -4.43 21.29 -6.58
CA ASN A 58 -5.71 21.74 -6.01
C ASN A 58 -6.93 21.53 -6.92
N ASN A 59 -6.87 20.53 -7.80
CA ASN A 59 -7.97 20.16 -8.71
C ASN A 59 -8.76 18.96 -8.14
N THR A 60 -9.07 19.00 -6.84
CA THR A 60 -9.73 17.89 -6.11
C THR A 60 -11.14 17.59 -6.64
N GLU A 61 -11.79 18.58 -7.24
CA GLU A 61 -13.13 18.51 -7.83
C GLU A 61 -13.20 17.63 -9.08
N LEU A 62 -12.05 17.31 -9.70
CA LEU A 62 -11.98 16.36 -10.81
C LEU A 62 -12.01 14.90 -10.36
N ILE A 63 -12.03 14.66 -9.04
CA ILE A 63 -11.97 13.32 -8.46
C ILE A 63 -13.27 13.02 -7.73
N GLU A 64 -13.94 11.95 -8.14
CA GLU A 64 -15.11 11.42 -7.44
C GLU A 64 -14.69 10.29 -6.49
N ILE A 65 -15.03 10.43 -5.21
CA ILE A 65 -14.76 9.42 -4.19
C ILE A 65 -16.01 8.57 -4.01
N ILE A 66 -15.99 7.36 -4.58
CA ILE A 66 -17.12 6.41 -4.50
C ILE A 66 -17.21 5.80 -3.10
N ARG A 67 -16.08 5.63 -2.41
CA ARG A 67 -16.00 5.07 -1.05
C ARG A 67 -14.79 5.62 -0.30
N GLY A 68 -14.97 5.83 1.00
CA GLY A 68 -13.95 6.37 1.88
C GLY A 68 -14.02 7.89 1.99
N THR A 69 -12.87 8.51 2.24
CA THR A 69 -12.71 9.95 2.42
C THR A 69 -11.72 10.51 1.41
N SER A 70 -11.47 11.81 1.48
CA SER A 70 -10.42 12.48 0.70
C SER A 70 -9.01 12.27 1.30
N SER A 71 -8.85 11.32 2.22
CA SER A 71 -7.57 10.90 2.79
C SER A 71 -7.44 9.38 2.76
N LEU A 72 -6.89 8.86 1.66
CA LEU A 72 -6.62 7.42 1.49
C LEU A 72 -5.63 6.96 2.56
N TYR A 73 -4.70 7.84 2.94
CA TYR A 73 -3.74 7.55 4.00
C TYR A 73 -4.43 7.24 5.32
N ASP A 74 -5.36 8.10 5.76
CA ASP A 74 -6.05 7.92 7.03
C ASP A 74 -7.05 6.77 6.97
N ASP A 75 -7.72 6.59 5.84
CA ASP A 75 -8.63 5.46 5.61
C ASP A 75 -7.89 4.12 5.71
N VAL A 76 -6.73 3.97 5.07
CA VAL A 76 -5.92 2.74 5.15
C VAL A 76 -5.40 2.55 6.57
N LYS A 77 -4.93 3.61 7.24
CA LYS A 77 -4.46 3.51 8.62
C LYS A 77 -5.57 3.02 9.55
N LYS A 78 -6.78 3.58 9.41
CA LYS A 78 -7.96 3.18 10.17
C LYS A 78 -8.36 1.74 9.87
N LEU A 79 -8.37 1.34 8.60
CA LEU A 79 -8.64 -0.04 8.19
C LEU A 79 -7.68 -1.03 8.87
N TYR A 80 -6.38 -0.71 8.91
CA TYR A 80 -5.39 -1.53 9.60
C TYR A 80 -5.66 -1.64 11.11
N GLU A 81 -6.11 -0.57 11.75
CA GLU A 81 -6.50 -0.61 13.15
C GLU A 81 -7.72 -1.52 13.34
N GLU A 82 -8.80 -1.29 12.58
CA GLU A 82 -10.06 -2.03 12.73
C GLU A 82 -9.90 -3.52 12.44
N GLU A 83 -9.23 -3.89 11.36
CA GLU A 83 -9.10 -5.29 10.93
C GLU A 83 -8.11 -6.10 11.77
N PHE A 84 -7.07 -5.48 12.33
CA PHE A 84 -6.01 -6.20 13.04
C PHE A 84 -6.00 -5.98 14.56
N LYS A 85 -6.86 -5.11 15.11
CA LYS A 85 -6.88 -4.82 16.55
C LYS A 85 -6.96 -6.08 17.40
N GLU A 86 -7.93 -6.95 17.14
CA GLU A 86 -8.14 -8.17 17.92
C GLU A 86 -6.92 -9.09 17.86
N ALA A 87 -6.37 -9.32 16.67
CA ALA A 87 -5.18 -10.15 16.48
C ALA A 87 -3.93 -9.57 17.17
N VAL A 88 -3.78 -8.24 17.16
CA VAL A 88 -2.69 -7.53 17.85
C VAL A 88 -2.83 -7.65 19.37
N ASP A 89 -4.04 -7.48 19.90
CA ASP A 89 -4.33 -7.60 21.32
C ASP A 89 -4.09 -9.04 21.81
N GLU A 90 -4.56 -10.03 21.06
CA GLU A 90 -4.31 -11.45 21.32
C GLU A 90 -2.80 -11.74 21.32
N TYR A 91 -2.06 -11.27 20.31
CA TYR A 91 -0.61 -11.43 20.24
C TYR A 91 0.10 -10.79 21.44
N ASN A 92 -0.28 -9.55 21.80
CA ASN A 92 0.30 -8.78 22.88
C ASN A 92 0.03 -9.39 24.26
N SER A 93 -1.16 -9.98 24.47
CA SER A 93 -1.52 -10.66 25.73
C SER A 93 -0.60 -11.83 26.05
N ARG A 94 -0.02 -12.45 25.01
CA ARG A 94 0.93 -13.57 25.11
C ARG A 94 2.39 -13.12 25.25
N GLN A 95 2.69 -11.82 25.12
CA GLN A 95 4.06 -11.32 25.24
C GLN A 95 4.40 -11.00 26.70
N THR A 96 5.44 -11.66 27.22
CA THR A 96 6.01 -11.39 28.55
C THR A 96 7.00 -10.22 28.55
N ARG A 97 7.51 -9.85 27.38
CA ARG A 97 8.47 -8.74 27.20
C ARG A 97 7.82 -7.60 26.45
N ASP A 98 7.95 -6.39 26.98
CA ASP A 98 7.33 -5.20 26.41
C ASP A 98 7.92 -4.81 25.05
N ASP A 99 9.21 -5.08 24.80
CA ASP A 99 9.86 -4.78 23.52
C ASP A 99 9.35 -5.62 22.34
N ARG A 100 8.64 -6.71 22.63
CA ARG A 100 8.00 -7.57 21.62
C ARG A 100 6.57 -7.17 21.31
N LYS A 101 5.92 -6.38 22.16
CA LYS A 101 4.54 -5.94 21.96
C LYS A 101 4.46 -5.01 20.76
N ILE A 102 3.37 -5.13 20.03
CA ILE A 102 3.04 -4.30 18.88
C ILE A 102 2.18 -3.16 19.38
N THR A 103 2.70 -1.95 19.35
CA THR A 103 1.95 -0.73 19.75
C THR A 103 1.25 -0.07 18.56
N ASP A 104 1.88 -0.12 17.38
CA ASP A 104 1.35 0.41 16.13
C ASP A 104 1.61 -0.61 15.02
N TYR A 105 0.56 -1.35 14.64
CA TYR A 105 0.67 -2.40 13.63
C TYR A 105 0.87 -1.84 12.23
N PHE A 106 0.19 -0.73 11.89
CA PHE A 106 0.38 -0.05 10.62
C PHE A 106 1.85 0.36 10.42
N LYS A 107 2.46 0.99 11.44
CA LYS A 107 3.88 1.34 11.42
C LYS A 107 4.78 0.11 11.34
N LYS A 108 4.48 -0.96 12.10
CA LYS A 108 5.23 -2.22 12.04
C LYS A 108 5.29 -2.78 10.62
N ILE A 109 4.17 -2.73 9.89
CA ILE A 109 4.11 -3.20 8.49
C ILE A 109 4.83 -2.22 7.56
N SER A 110 4.60 -0.91 7.72
CA SER A 110 5.25 0.14 6.93
C SER A 110 6.78 0.12 7.03
N ASP A 111 7.33 -0.19 8.21
CA ASP A 111 8.77 -0.23 8.45
C ASP A 111 9.40 -1.58 8.03
N ASN A 112 8.59 -2.59 7.72
CA ASN A 112 9.07 -3.91 7.30
C ASN A 112 9.27 -3.98 5.78
N SER A 113 10.53 -3.95 5.35
CA SER A 113 10.92 -4.01 3.93
C SER A 113 10.55 -5.31 3.20
N LYS A 114 10.08 -6.34 3.91
CA LYS A 114 9.60 -7.61 3.34
C LYS A 114 8.12 -7.60 2.96
N ASN A 115 7.36 -6.63 3.46
CA ASN A 115 5.92 -6.52 3.21
C ASN A 115 5.64 -5.32 2.30
N ASP A 116 4.49 -5.38 1.64
CA ASP A 116 3.89 -4.20 1.00
C ASP A 116 2.74 -3.72 1.90
N LEU A 117 2.64 -2.41 2.06
CA LEU A 117 1.61 -1.79 2.88
C LEU A 117 0.25 -1.79 2.17
N ALA A 118 0.25 -1.62 0.86
CA ALA A 118 -0.95 -1.71 0.03
C ALA A 118 -0.56 -2.05 -1.41
N CYS A 119 -1.55 -2.33 -2.24
CA CYS A 119 -1.39 -2.37 -3.69
C CYS A 119 -2.49 -1.55 -4.36
N GLU A 120 -2.14 -0.90 -5.46
CA GLU A 120 -3.08 -0.12 -6.27
C GLU A 120 -3.58 -0.95 -7.46
N ILE A 121 -4.85 -0.77 -7.80
CA ILE A 121 -5.46 -1.34 -9.00
C ILE A 121 -6.03 -0.19 -9.81
N ILE A 122 -5.59 -0.09 -11.07
CA ILE A 122 -6.04 0.93 -12.01
C ILE A 122 -6.96 0.26 -13.03
N ILE A 123 -8.17 0.81 -13.20
CA ILE A 123 -9.15 0.36 -14.18
C ILE A 123 -9.42 1.56 -15.10
N GLU A 124 -9.18 1.38 -16.39
CA GLU A 124 -9.45 2.38 -17.42
C GLU A 124 -10.58 1.87 -18.33
N LEU A 125 -11.56 2.74 -18.58
CA LEU A 125 -12.67 2.49 -19.49
C LEU A 125 -12.58 3.54 -20.60
N GLY A 126 -12.65 3.10 -21.85
CA GLY A 126 -12.46 3.93 -23.05
C GLY A 126 -13.56 4.95 -23.31
#